data_AF-A0A351MMR5-F1
#
_entry.id   AF-A0A351MMR5-F1
#
_cell.length_a   1.000
_cell.length_b   1.000
_cell.length_c   1.000
_cell.angle_alpha   90.00
_cell.angle_beta   90.00
_cell.angle_gamma   90.00
#
_symmetry.space_group_name_H-M   'P 1'
#
loop_
_entity.id
_entity.type
_entity.pdbx_description
1 polymer ?
#
loop_
_entity_poly.entity_id
_entity_poly.type
_entity_poly.pdbx_seq_one_letter_code
_entity_poly.pdbx_strand_id
1 'polypeptide(L)'
;MPLDDTAADLILKERFGAEPRWSGGGYVSVRRTAGQAARFALFAPRAGRYEVRLVEAKVPDGVSFTATLAGRELGSLEGGAAGETLGQGISGQVNLPRGRTELVLVPAADGLVALDVVELTYLGRTAGQIATLAGLPLLVLAAIVVALRRRRRP
;
A
#
# COMPACT_ATOMS: atom_id res chain seq x y z
N MET A 1 -17.62 -10.84 -8.37
CA MET A 1 -17.90 -10.72 -6.93
C MET A 1 -18.17 -9.24 -6.66
N PRO A 2 -19.34 -8.87 -6.11
CA PRO A 2 -19.77 -7.48 -6.07
C PRO A 2 -18.98 -6.69 -5.02
N LEU A 3 -18.74 -5.41 -5.33
CA LEU A 3 -18.05 -4.44 -4.49
C LEU A 3 -19.08 -3.83 -3.52
N ASP A 4 -19.52 -4.61 -2.53
CA ASP A 4 -20.56 -4.21 -1.56
C ASP A 4 -20.03 -3.33 -0.42
N ASP A 5 -19.18 -2.34 -0.75
CA ASP A 5 -18.94 -1.16 0.09
C ASP A 5 -18.38 -0.03 -0.79
N THR A 6 -19.12 0.24 -1.87
CA THR A 6 -18.76 1.26 -2.85
C THR A 6 -18.70 2.60 -2.12
N ALA A 7 -17.53 3.24 -2.12
CA ALA A 7 -17.36 4.61 -1.65
C ALA A 7 -18.49 5.46 -2.23
N ALA A 8 -19.30 6.07 -1.36
CA ALA A 8 -20.53 6.73 -1.77
C ALA A 8 -20.30 7.86 -2.79
N ASP A 9 -19.09 8.41 -2.88
CA ASP A 9 -18.65 9.23 -4.01
C ASP A 9 -17.13 9.08 -4.17
N LEU A 10 -16.67 8.39 -5.23
CA LEU A 10 -15.29 8.54 -5.71
C LEU A 10 -15.26 9.78 -6.60
N ILE A 11 -14.86 10.93 -6.05
CA ILE A 11 -14.70 12.14 -6.85
C ILE A 11 -13.31 12.12 -7.48
N LEU A 12 -13.24 11.84 -8.78
CA LEU A 12 -12.08 12.14 -9.64
C LEU A 12 -12.26 13.57 -10.15
N LYS A 13 -11.60 14.53 -9.50
CA LYS A 13 -11.67 15.93 -9.94
C LYS A 13 -10.70 16.13 -11.12
N GLU A 14 -11.22 16.22 -12.34
CA GLU A 14 -10.44 16.66 -13.51
C GLU A 14 -10.31 18.20 -13.50
N ARG A 15 -9.11 18.70 -13.83
CA ARG A 15 -8.67 20.09 -13.61
C ARG A 15 -9.61 21.19 -14.15
N PHE A 16 -9.82 22.24 -13.35
CA PHE A 16 -10.17 23.58 -13.84
C PHE A 16 -9.53 24.70 -12.99
N GLY A 17 -8.57 25.46 -13.54
CA GLY A 17 -8.13 26.74 -12.95
C GLY A 17 -6.93 26.70 -11.98
N ALA A 18 -7.04 27.44 -10.86
CA ALA A 18 -5.97 27.84 -9.93
C ALA A 18 -5.57 26.80 -8.87
N GLU A 19 -5.88 25.52 -9.10
CA GLU A 19 -5.64 24.41 -8.18
C GLU A 19 -4.14 24.01 -8.12
N PRO A 20 -3.70 23.32 -7.05
CA PRO A 20 -2.35 22.79 -6.94
C PRO A 20 -1.96 21.88 -8.12
N ARG A 21 -0.66 21.73 -8.36
CA ARG A 21 -0.15 20.78 -9.36
C ARG A 21 -0.23 19.34 -8.86
N TRP A 22 -1.45 18.78 -8.83
CA TRP A 22 -1.70 17.38 -8.55
C TRP A 22 -0.90 16.46 -9.48
N SER A 23 -0.41 15.34 -8.95
CA SER A 23 0.55 14.48 -9.64
C SER A 23 -0.03 13.77 -10.88
N GLY A 24 -1.37 13.67 -10.97
CA GLY A 24 -2.11 13.08 -12.10
C GLY A 24 -3.21 13.97 -12.68
N GLY A 25 -3.25 15.26 -12.32
CA GLY A 25 -4.30 16.19 -12.73
C GLY A 25 -5.56 16.20 -11.84
N GLY A 26 -5.57 15.41 -10.77
CA GLY A 26 -6.62 15.37 -9.76
C GLY A 26 -6.19 14.56 -8.54
N TYR A 27 -7.05 14.52 -7.53
CA TYR A 27 -6.88 13.71 -6.33
C TYR A 27 -8.13 12.86 -6.09
N VAL A 28 -8.02 11.87 -5.20
CA VAL A 28 -9.14 11.06 -4.74
C VAL A 28 -9.56 11.53 -3.36
N SER A 29 -10.86 11.71 -3.13
CA SER A 29 -11.39 11.92 -1.79
C SER A 29 -12.63 11.08 -1.51
N VAL A 30 -12.87 10.83 -0.22
CA VAL A 30 -14.04 10.11 0.25
C VAL A 30 -14.48 10.67 1.60
N ARG A 31 -15.78 10.93 1.75
CA ARG A 31 -16.35 11.33 3.04
C ARG A 31 -16.51 10.12 3.95
N ARG A 32 -16.05 10.24 5.19
CA ARG A 32 -16.07 9.18 6.19
C ARG A 32 -16.38 9.74 7.57
N THR A 33 -17.02 8.90 8.38
CA THR A 33 -17.20 9.10 9.81
C THR A 33 -15.91 8.74 10.54
N ALA A 34 -15.63 9.38 11.67
CA ALA A 34 -14.49 9.06 12.52
C ALA A 34 -14.40 7.55 12.80
N GLY A 35 -13.21 6.97 12.63
CA GLY A 35 -12.99 5.53 12.80
C GLY A 35 -13.49 4.63 11.65
N GLN A 36 -14.30 5.14 10.72
CA GLN A 36 -14.77 4.38 9.57
C GLN A 36 -13.71 4.39 8.46
N ALA A 37 -13.11 3.22 8.22
CA ALA A 37 -12.05 3.08 7.24
C ALA A 37 -12.48 3.41 5.80
N ALA A 38 -11.65 4.18 5.10
CA ALA A 38 -11.57 4.19 3.64
C ALA A 38 -10.56 3.13 3.17
N ARG A 39 -10.92 2.34 2.15
CA ARG A 39 -10.12 1.21 1.68
C ARG A 39 -9.82 1.33 0.21
N PHE A 40 -8.55 1.16 -0.15
CA PHE A 40 -8.07 1.19 -1.53
C PHE A 40 -7.32 -0.11 -1.85
N ALA A 41 -7.65 -0.70 -2.99
CA ALA A 41 -6.94 -1.87 -3.49
C ALA A 41 -5.66 -1.44 -4.21
N LEU A 42 -4.50 -1.90 -3.73
CA LEU A 42 -3.23 -1.75 -4.43
C LEU A 42 -2.78 -3.10 -4.99
N PHE A 43 -2.06 -3.08 -6.11
CA PHE A 43 -1.57 -4.30 -6.74
C PHE A 43 -0.03 -4.34 -6.75
N ALA A 44 0.55 -5.33 -6.09
CA ALA A 44 1.97 -5.62 -6.14
C ALA A 44 2.24 -6.67 -7.24
N PRO A 45 2.91 -6.31 -8.36
CA PRO A 45 3.12 -7.24 -9.47
C PRO A 45 4.06 -8.41 -9.11
N ARG A 46 4.86 -8.27 -8.06
CA ARG A 46 5.83 -9.26 -7.58
C ARG A 46 5.81 -9.26 -6.05
N ALA A 47 6.16 -10.39 -5.45
CA ALA A 47 6.37 -10.45 -4.00
C ALA A 47 7.74 -9.84 -3.65
N GLY A 48 7.81 -9.07 -2.58
CA GLY A 48 9.07 -8.51 -2.07
C GLY A 48 8.89 -7.23 -1.28
N ARG A 49 9.98 -6.49 -1.12
CA ARG A 49 10.05 -5.22 -0.39
C ARG A 49 9.71 -4.05 -1.32
N TYR A 50 8.88 -3.15 -0.83
CA TYR A 50 8.46 -1.95 -1.52
C TYR A 50 8.70 -0.74 -0.62
N GLU A 51 9.13 0.37 -1.20
CA GLU A 51 8.91 1.70 -0.63
C GLU A 51 7.52 2.15 -1.03
N VAL A 52 6.78 2.67 -0.07
CA VAL A 52 5.44 3.23 -0.26
C VAL A 52 5.56 4.71 0.00
N ARG A 53 5.00 5.51 -0.90
CA ARG A 53 4.83 6.96 -0.71
C ARG A 53 3.36 7.29 -0.81
N LEU A 54 2.86 7.96 0.22
CA LEU A 54 1.52 8.53 0.25
C LEU A 54 1.65 10.05 0.27
N VAL A 55 0.86 10.76 -0.52
CA VAL A 55 0.75 12.21 -0.46
C VAL A 55 -0.71 12.56 -0.27
N GLU A 56 -1.01 13.24 0.84
CA GLU A 56 -2.33 13.80 1.09
C GLU A 56 -2.64 14.95 0.12
N ALA A 57 -3.89 15.02 -0.31
CA ALA A 57 -4.45 16.24 -0.85
C ALA A 57 -5.10 16.97 0.32
N LYS A 58 -4.60 18.15 0.68
CA LYS A 58 -5.24 18.96 1.72
C LYS A 58 -6.39 19.73 1.10
N VAL A 59 -7.57 19.62 1.69
CA VAL A 59 -8.81 20.18 1.15
C VAL A 59 -9.63 20.85 2.26
N PRO A 60 -10.53 21.78 1.92
CA PRO A 60 -11.60 22.18 2.83
C PRO A 60 -12.38 20.93 3.30
N ASP A 61 -12.77 20.89 4.57
CA ASP A 61 -13.36 19.72 5.26
C ASP A 61 -12.46 18.47 5.31
N GLY A 62 -11.21 18.56 4.90
CA GLY A 62 -10.25 17.49 5.05
C GLY A 62 -9.92 17.22 6.52
N VAL A 63 -9.81 15.95 6.88
CA VAL A 63 -9.50 15.52 8.25
C VAL A 63 -8.18 14.78 8.30
N SER A 64 -7.55 14.73 9.48
CA SER A 64 -6.38 13.87 9.68
C SER A 64 -6.78 12.40 9.67
N PHE A 65 -5.91 11.55 9.13
CA PHE A 65 -6.15 10.11 9.05
C PHE A 65 -4.86 9.30 9.20
N THR A 66 -4.97 8.12 9.79
CA THR A 66 -3.88 7.15 9.90
C THR A 66 -3.93 6.18 8.72
N ALA A 67 -2.77 5.92 8.11
CA ALA A 67 -2.63 5.01 6.98
C ALA A 67 -1.97 3.70 7.39
N THR A 68 -2.56 2.59 6.98
CA THR A 68 -2.05 1.23 7.18
C THR A 68 -2.05 0.49 5.85
N LEU A 69 -0.96 -0.22 5.53
CA LEU A 69 -0.87 -1.05 4.33
C LEU A 69 -0.42 -2.44 4.71
N ALA A 70 -1.16 -3.46 4.27
CA ALA A 70 -0.89 -4.86 4.59
C ALA A 70 -0.72 -5.12 6.11
N GLY A 71 -1.51 -4.43 6.93
CA GLY A 71 -1.45 -4.52 8.40
C GLY A 71 -0.29 -3.78 9.06
N ARG A 72 0.56 -3.08 8.30
CA ARG A 72 1.62 -2.23 8.82
C ARG A 72 1.21 -0.76 8.79
N GLU A 73 1.25 -0.10 9.94
CA GLU A 73 1.05 1.34 10.04
C GLU A 73 2.19 2.08 9.31
N LEU A 74 1.80 3.02 8.45
CA LEU A 74 2.72 3.89 7.71
C LEU A 74 2.90 5.23 8.44
N GLY A 75 1.87 5.69 9.14
CA GLY A 75 1.84 6.95 9.88
C GLY A 75 0.53 7.69 9.72
N SER A 76 0.49 8.93 10.21
CA SER A 76 -0.68 9.82 10.10
C SER A 76 -0.41 10.97 9.14
N LEU A 77 -1.47 11.40 8.47
CA LEU A 77 -1.53 12.47 7.48
C LEU A 77 -2.54 13.52 7.96
N GLU A 78 -2.27 14.80 7.69
CA GLU A 78 -3.09 15.96 8.03
C GLU A 78 -3.87 16.48 6.81
N GLY A 79 -5.09 16.00 6.60
CA GLY A 79 -5.88 16.33 5.40
C GLY A 79 -6.51 17.74 5.36
N GLY A 80 -6.51 18.51 6.45
CA GLY A 80 -7.23 19.79 6.53
C GLY A 80 -6.44 21.00 6.04
N ALA A 81 -7.07 21.85 5.22
CA ALA A 81 -6.56 23.17 4.87
C ALA A 81 -7.69 24.16 4.52
N ALA A 82 -7.41 25.46 4.59
CA ALA A 82 -8.37 26.52 4.23
C ALA A 82 -8.69 26.55 2.73
N GLY A 83 -7.80 26.02 1.89
CA GLY A 83 -7.98 25.85 0.46
C GLY A 83 -7.26 24.58 0.00
N GLU A 84 -7.47 24.21 -1.26
CA GLU A 84 -6.84 23.02 -1.84
C GLU A 84 -5.32 23.21 -1.96
N THR A 85 -4.54 22.30 -1.38
CA THR A 85 -3.06 22.31 -1.45
C THR A 85 -2.46 20.90 -1.39
N LEU A 86 -1.24 20.74 -1.91
CA LEU A 86 -0.46 19.52 -1.72
C LEU A 86 0.05 19.46 -0.29
N GLY A 87 -0.14 18.33 0.38
CA GLY A 87 0.47 18.08 1.69
C GLY A 87 1.89 17.52 1.59
N GLN A 88 2.46 17.22 2.75
CA GLN A 88 3.86 16.77 2.86
C GLN A 88 4.01 15.28 2.51
N GLY A 89 2.98 14.48 2.77
CA GLY A 89 3.02 13.04 2.56
C GLY A 89 3.87 12.29 3.58
N ILE A 90 3.82 10.96 3.52
CA ILE A 90 4.63 10.05 4.32
C ILE A 90 5.22 8.95 3.44
N SER A 91 6.34 8.39 3.86
CA SER A 91 6.93 7.22 3.20
C SER A 91 7.31 6.14 4.21
N GLY A 92 7.33 4.89 3.74
CA GLY A 92 7.70 3.75 4.55
C GLY A 92 7.98 2.50 3.73
N GLN A 93 8.75 1.58 4.28
CA GLN A 93 9.02 0.29 3.63
C GLN A 93 8.07 -0.79 4.14
N VAL A 94 7.52 -1.57 3.23
CA VAL A 94 6.62 -2.70 3.49
C VAL A 94 7.05 -3.93 2.69
N ASN A 95 6.74 -5.11 3.21
CA ASN A 95 6.88 -6.35 2.44
C ASN A 95 5.48 -6.76 1.95
N LEU A 96 5.32 -6.91 0.64
CA LEU A 96 4.04 -7.27 0.03
C LEU A 96 4.12 -8.66 -0.61
N PRO A 97 3.07 -9.48 -0.49
CA PRO A 97 2.90 -10.64 -1.35
C PRO A 97 2.63 -10.17 -2.79
N ARG A 98 2.83 -11.07 -3.77
CA ARG A 98 2.36 -10.82 -5.14
C ARG A 98 0.83 -10.79 -5.12
N GLY A 99 0.24 -9.79 -5.76
CA GLY A 99 -1.20 -9.69 -5.95
C GLY A 99 -1.81 -8.46 -5.28
N ARG A 100 -3.11 -8.54 -4.98
CA ARG A 100 -3.87 -7.46 -4.37
C ARG A 100 -3.53 -7.35 -2.87
N THR A 101 -3.33 -6.12 -2.42
CA THR A 101 -3.21 -5.73 -1.01
C THR A 101 -4.13 -4.54 -0.75
N GLU A 102 -4.41 -4.26 0.51
CA GLU A 102 -5.31 -3.17 0.91
C GLU A 102 -4.54 -2.07 1.65
N LEU A 103 -4.74 -0.84 1.16
CA LEU A 103 -4.43 0.39 1.88
C LEU A 103 -5.69 0.82 2.65
N VAL A 104 -5.55 0.96 3.95
CA VAL A 104 -6.62 1.34 4.88
C VAL A 104 -6.29 2.71 5.45
N LEU A 105 -7.21 3.65 5.31
CA LEU A 105 -7.11 5.00 5.87
C LEU A 105 -8.23 5.17 6.90
N VAL A 106 -7.88 5.53 8.13
CA VAL A 106 -8.84 5.69 9.22
C VAL A 106 -8.86 7.15 9.66
N PRO A 107 -9.96 7.89 9.46
CA PRO A 107 -10.03 9.30 9.85
C PRO A 107 -10.20 9.44 11.36
N ALA A 108 -9.60 10.50 11.91
CA ALA A 108 -9.70 10.85 13.32
C ALA A 108 -11.00 11.61 13.67
N ALA A 109 -11.66 12.20 12.66
CA ALA A 109 -12.89 12.98 12.80
C ALA A 109 -13.78 12.79 11.56
N ASP A 110 -15.02 13.26 11.62
CA ASP A 110 -15.93 13.25 10.49
C ASP A 110 -15.47 14.25 9.42
N GLY A 111 -15.33 13.79 8.17
CA GLY A 111 -14.93 14.68 7.08
C GLY A 111 -14.37 13.94 5.88
N LEU A 112 -13.54 14.63 5.09
CA LEU A 112 -12.94 14.10 3.87
C LEU A 112 -11.55 13.50 4.16
N VAL A 113 -11.37 12.24 3.73
CA VAL A 113 -10.05 11.64 3.55
C VAL A 113 -9.65 11.84 2.10
N ALA A 114 -8.53 12.52 1.85
CA ALA A 114 -8.11 12.90 0.50
C ALA A 114 -6.62 12.58 0.23
N LEU A 115 -6.35 11.98 -0.93
CA LEU A 115 -5.01 11.55 -1.36
C LEU A 115 -4.74 12.00 -2.80
N ASP A 116 -3.59 12.62 -3.02
CA ASP A 116 -3.04 12.90 -4.35
C ASP A 116 -2.28 11.69 -4.91
N VAL A 117 -1.41 11.07 -4.09
CA VAL A 117 -0.52 10.00 -4.54
C VAL A 117 -0.59 8.79 -3.62
N VAL A 118 -0.61 7.61 -4.25
CA VAL A 118 -0.21 6.33 -3.67
C VAL A 118 0.77 5.66 -4.63
N GLU A 119 2.04 5.58 -4.24
CA GLU A 119 3.11 5.03 -5.07
C GLU A 119 3.76 3.82 -4.39
N LEU A 120 4.05 2.79 -5.19
CA LEU A 120 4.75 1.58 -4.77
C LEU A 120 6.03 1.39 -5.60
N THR A 121 7.18 1.59 -4.97
CA THR A 121 8.50 1.43 -5.61
C THR A 121 9.15 0.13 -5.16
N TYR A 122 9.36 -0.80 -6.09
CA TYR A 122 9.94 -2.11 -5.77
C TYR A 122 11.43 -2.02 -5.44
N LEU A 123 11.81 -2.52 -4.26
CA LEU A 123 13.19 -2.46 -3.74
C LEU A 123 13.93 -3.82 -3.78
N GLY A 124 13.27 -4.91 -4.20
CA GLY A 124 13.88 -6.24 -4.27
C GLY A 124 13.26 -7.27 -3.31
N ARG A 125 13.84 -8.47 -3.26
CA ARG A 125 13.38 -9.58 -2.40
C ARG A 125 14.04 -9.51 -1.02
N THR A 126 13.34 -9.96 0.01
CA THR A 126 13.91 -10.17 1.36
C THR A 126 14.82 -11.42 1.39
N ALA A 127 15.85 -11.43 2.23
CA ALA A 127 16.80 -12.55 2.36
C ALA A 127 16.13 -13.93 2.56
N GLY A 128 15.02 -14.00 3.31
CA GLY A 128 14.25 -15.24 3.51
C GLY A 128 13.58 -15.79 2.23
N GLN A 129 13.29 -14.95 1.25
CA GLN A 129 12.74 -15.35 -0.06
C GLN A 129 13.83 -15.80 -1.04
N ILE A 130 15.08 -15.40 -0.81
CA ILE A 130 16.24 -15.89 -1.57
C ILE A 130 16.57 -17.31 -1.11
N ALA A 131 16.49 -17.58 0.21
CA ALA A 131 16.75 -18.90 0.80
C ALA A 131 15.76 -19.98 0.33
N THR A 132 14.51 -19.64 0.02
CA THR A 132 13.51 -20.61 -0.47
C THR A 132 13.83 -21.13 -1.88
N LEU A 133 14.47 -20.31 -2.72
CA LEU A 133 14.95 -20.73 -4.05
C LEU A 133 16.27 -21.49 -3.98
N ALA A 134 17.14 -21.16 -3.02
CA ALA A 134 18.42 -21.86 -2.81
C ALA A 134 18.30 -23.16 -1.98
N GLY A 135 17.22 -23.34 -1.21
CA GLY A 135 17.01 -24.49 -0.33
C GLY A 135 16.50 -25.76 -1.03
N LEU A 136 15.84 -25.62 -2.18
CA LEU A 136 15.37 -26.74 -2.98
C LEU A 136 16.51 -27.62 -3.56
N PRO A 137 17.61 -27.08 -4.12
CA PRO A 137 18.71 -27.93 -4.59
C PRO A 137 19.50 -28.62 -3.46
N LEU A 138 19.58 -28.02 -2.26
CA LEU A 138 20.32 -28.60 -1.12
C LEU A 138 19.59 -29.81 -0.50
N LEU A 139 18.26 -29.79 -0.41
CA LEU A 139 17.49 -30.94 0.06
C LEU A 139 17.53 -32.12 -0.93
N VAL A 140 17.53 -31.83 -2.24
CA VAL A 140 17.69 -32.87 -3.28
C VAL A 140 19.08 -33.50 -3.21
N LEU A 141 20.14 -32.71 -3.03
CA LEU A 141 21.50 -33.22 -2.85
C LEU A 141 21.65 -34.07 -1.58
N ALA A 142 21.07 -33.64 -0.46
CA ALA A 142 21.07 -34.41 0.78
C ALA A 142 20.32 -35.74 0.63
N ALA A 143 19.17 -35.76 -0.04
CA ALA A 143 18.40 -36.97 -0.30
C ALA A 143 19.15 -37.95 -1.23
N ILE A 144 19.83 -37.44 -2.27
CA ILE A 144 20.65 -38.25 -3.19
C ILE A 144 21.85 -38.86 -2.45
N VAL A 145 22.54 -38.09 -1.61
CA VAL A 145 23.68 -38.58 -0.81
C VAL A 145 23.24 -39.66 0.19
N VAL A 146 22.09 -39.49 0.84
CA VAL A 146 21.53 -40.50 1.76
C VAL A 146 21.12 -41.77 1.02
N ALA A 147 20.49 -41.65 -0.15
CA ALA A 147 20.11 -42.81 -0.97
C ALA A 147 21.34 -43.58 -1.49
N LEU A 148 22.39 -42.87 -1.91
CA LEU A 148 23.66 -43.48 -2.35
C LEU A 148 24.41 -44.17 -1.20
N ARG A 149 24.38 -43.60 0.02
CA ARG A 149 24.98 -44.24 1.21
C ARG A 149 24.22 -45.50 1.64
N ARG A 150 22.89 -45.54 1.50
CA ARG A 150 22.09 -46.74 1.83
C ARG A 150 22.31 -47.88 0.84
N ARG A 151 22.54 -47.60 -0.44
CA ARG A 151 22.85 -48.64 -1.45
C ARG A 151 24.27 -49.22 -1.36
N ARG A 152 25.18 -48.58 -0.62
CA ARG A 152 26.58 -49.00 -0.46
C ARG A 152 26.87 -49.70 0.88
N ARG A 153 25.86 -49.92 1.73
CA ARG A 153 26.02 -50.81 2.88
C ARG A 153 25.64 -52.24 2.41
N PRO A 154 26.54 -53.22 2.61
CA PRO A 154 26.36 -54.59 2.14
C PRO A 154 25.16 -55.29 2.79
#